data_AF-A0A914MHK7-F1
#
_entry.id   AF-A0A914MHK7-F1
#
_cell.length_a   1.000
_cell.length_b   1.000
_cell.length_c   1.000
_cell.angle_alpha   90.00
_cell.angle_beta   90.00
_cell.angle_gamma   90.00
#
_symmetry.space_group_name_H-M   'P 1'
#
loop_
_entity.id
_entity.type
_entity.pdbx_description
1 polymer ?
#
loop_
_entity_poly.entity_id
_entity_poly.type
_entity_poly.pdbx_seq_one_letter_code
_entity_poly.pdbx_strand_id
1 'polypeptide(L)'
;MQKVVRTTGCQLLYTDTDSLIFSHPDNNCPLQLGPHLGQFTDEYPDFNILEYCSGGAKQYGLKLQKKTTPNAEPDYVLKVRGMTLNWDVINNQGLCYENFKKQFHTPIFLDHLLKMVL
;
A
#
# COMPACT_ATOMS: atom_id res chain seq x y z
N MET A 1 8.05 9.11 9.35
CA MET A 1 8.37 9.87 8.11
C MET A 1 9.85 10.18 7.92
N GLN A 2 10.49 11.04 8.73
CA GLN A 2 11.89 11.46 8.48
C GLN A 2 12.91 10.32 8.39
N LYS A 3 12.74 9.26 9.19
CA LYS A 3 13.61 8.07 9.13
C LYS A 3 13.58 7.41 7.73
N VAL A 4 12.39 7.23 7.15
CA VAL A 4 12.23 6.61 5.82
C VAL A 4 12.91 7.46 4.74
N VAL A 5 12.67 8.76 4.74
CA VAL A 5 13.21 9.69 3.71
C VAL A 5 14.74 9.79 3.78
N ARG A 6 15.34 9.61 4.97
CA ARG A 6 16.78 9.71 5.16
C ARG A 6 17.54 8.39 4.94
N THR A 7 16.83 7.27 4.87
CA THR A 7 17.47 5.97 4.65
C THR A 7 17.71 5.73 3.18
N THR A 8 18.96 5.48 2.81
CA THR A 8 19.36 5.18 1.44
C THR A 8 18.62 3.96 0.89
N GLY A 9 18.07 4.09 -0.32
CA GLY A 9 17.31 3.03 -0.99
C GLY A 9 15.85 2.94 -0.56
N CYS A 10 15.40 3.74 0.41
CA CYS A 10 13.98 3.83 0.75
C CYS A 10 13.30 4.94 -0.05
N GLN A 11 12.07 4.70 -0.47
CA GLN A 11 11.23 5.74 -1.08
C GLN A 11 9.89 5.83 -0.36
N LEU A 12 9.53 7.04 0.07
CA LEU A 12 8.23 7.30 0.67
C LEU A 12 7.20 7.51 -0.44
N LEU A 13 6.13 6.71 -0.44
CA LEU A 13 5.11 6.72 -1.50
C LEU A 13 3.82 7.41 -1.05
N TYR A 14 3.45 7.23 0.22
CA TYR A 14 2.22 7.78 0.78
C TYR A 14 2.36 8.09 2.26
N THR A 15 1.66 9.13 2.71
CA THR A 15 1.52 9.50 4.12
C THR A 15 0.12 10.02 4.39
N ASP A 16 -0.53 9.55 5.45
CA ASP A 16 -1.76 10.17 5.96
C ASP A 16 -1.85 10.00 7.47
N THR A 17 -1.80 11.12 8.19
CA THR A 17 -1.93 11.21 9.65
C THR A 17 -0.92 10.33 10.41
N ASP A 18 -1.24 9.07 10.61
CA ASP A 18 -0.44 8.03 11.28
C ASP A 18 0.00 6.90 10.32
N SER A 19 -0.58 6.82 9.12
CA SER A 19 -0.25 5.80 8.12
C SER A 19 0.87 6.19 7.15
N LEU A 20 1.70 5.21 6.76
CA LEU A 20 2.78 5.37 5.79
C LEU A 20 2.82 4.20 4.81
N ILE A 21 3.02 4.48 3.53
CA ILE A 21 3.40 3.47 2.53
C ILE A 21 4.76 3.87 1.98
N PHE A 22 5.71 2.95 2.01
CA PHE A 22 7.06 3.19 1.53
C PHE A 22 7.65 1.91 0.95
N SER A 23 8.65 2.07 0.10
CA SER A 23 9.50 0.98 -0.35
C SER A 23 10.83 0.99 0.39
N HIS A 24 11.39 -0.20 0.61
CA HIS A 24 12.70 -0.37 1.21
C HIS A 24 13.40 -1.61 0.66
N PRO A 25 14.75 -1.66 0.67
CA PRO A 25 15.49 -2.87 0.35
C PRO A 25 15.22 -3.96 1.41
N ASP A 26 15.25 -5.24 1.02
CA ASP A 26 14.96 -6.40 1.90
C ASP A 26 15.70 -6.35 3.23
N ASN A 27 16.98 -6.00 3.18
CA ASN A 27 17.88 -6.00 4.34
C ASN A 27 17.90 -4.68 5.12
N ASN A 28 17.08 -3.69 4.75
CA ASN A 28 17.18 -2.34 5.32
C ASN A 28 15.81 -1.68 5.52
N CYS A 29 14.92 -2.33 6.29
CA CYS A 29 13.70 -1.67 6.75
C CYS A 29 14.06 -0.56 7.78
N PRO A 30 13.76 0.71 7.51
CA PRO A 30 14.17 1.84 8.34
C PRO A 30 13.33 2.03 9.61
N LEU A 31 12.22 1.31 9.74
CA LEU A 31 11.27 1.45 10.85
C LEU A 31 11.29 0.21 11.74
N GLN A 32 11.35 0.45 13.06
CA GLN A 32 11.10 -0.58 14.07
C GLN A 32 9.59 -0.68 14.29
N LEU A 33 9.06 -1.90 14.18
CA LEU A 33 7.65 -2.20 14.40
C LEU A 33 7.45 -2.77 15.80
N GLY A 34 6.26 -2.56 16.37
CA GLY A 34 5.91 -3.19 17.63
C GLY A 34 4.47 -2.93 18.06
N PRO A 35 3.98 -3.68 19.07
CA PRO A 35 2.57 -3.67 19.47
C PRO A 35 2.21 -2.56 20.47
N HIS A 36 3.17 -1.74 20.91
CA HIS A 36 2.94 -0.75 21.97
C HIS A 36 2.43 0.57 21.41
N LEU A 37 1.71 1.32 22.25
CA LEU A 37 1.17 2.64 21.89
C LEU A 37 2.29 3.58 21.41
N GLY A 38 2.11 4.15 20.22
CA GLY A 38 3.09 5.04 19.58
C GLY A 38 4.14 4.33 18.74
N GLN A 39 4.08 3.01 18.61
CA GLN A 39 4.89 2.23 17.66
C GLN A 39 4.10 1.98 16.38
N PHE A 40 4.82 1.96 15.26
CA PHE A 40 4.26 1.56 13.99
C PHE A 40 4.00 0.05 13.97
N THR A 41 2.86 -0.34 13.43
CA THR A 41 2.42 -1.72 13.23
C THR A 41 2.43 -2.05 11.74
N ASP A 42 2.68 -3.32 11.39
CA ASP A 42 2.52 -3.76 9.99
C ASP A 42 1.03 -3.96 9.73
N GLU A 43 0.47 -3.24 8.76
CA GLU A 43 -0.96 -3.35 8.43
C GLU A 43 -1.27 -4.67 7.71
N TYR A 44 -0.31 -5.20 6.96
CA TYR A 44 -0.48 -6.40 6.14
C TYR A 44 0.63 -7.43 6.40
N PRO A 45 0.77 -7.94 7.64
CA PRO A 45 1.87 -8.84 8.01
C PRO A 45 1.87 -10.16 7.23
N ASP A 46 0.69 -10.66 6.84
CA ASP A 46 0.53 -11.93 6.12
C ASP A 46 0.62 -11.79 4.59
N PHE A 47 0.76 -10.57 4.08
CA PHE A 47 0.76 -10.28 2.65
C PHE A 47 2.05 -9.60 2.22
N ASN A 48 2.43 -9.83 0.97
CA ASN A 48 3.40 -9.01 0.24
C ASN A 48 2.61 -8.02 -0.61
N ILE A 49 2.91 -6.73 -0.47
CA ILE A 49 2.36 -5.70 -1.34
C ILE A 49 3.16 -5.75 -2.65
N LEU A 50 2.52 -6.21 -3.72
CA LEU A 50 3.16 -6.35 -5.04
C LEU A 50 3.13 -5.04 -5.83
N GLU A 51 2.05 -4.28 -5.70
CA GLU A 51 1.85 -3.07 -6.47
C GLU A 51 1.12 -2.02 -5.65
N TYR A 52 1.54 -0.77 -5.80
CA TYR A 52 0.91 0.41 -5.23
C TYR A 52 0.50 1.37 -6.36
N CYS A 53 -0.72 1.88 -6.26
CA CYS A 53 -1.23 2.93 -7.14
C CYS A 53 -1.72 4.11 -6.31
N SER A 54 -1.26 5.30 -6.64
CA SER A 54 -1.70 6.56 -6.01
C SER A 54 -2.76 7.24 -6.87
N GLY A 55 -3.91 7.58 -6.27
CA GLY A 55 -4.88 8.50 -6.85
C GLY A 55 -4.86 9.88 -6.21
N GLY A 56 -3.84 10.17 -5.39
CA GLY A 56 -3.69 11.41 -4.63
C GLY A 56 -3.96 11.26 -3.13
N ALA A 57 -4.24 12.39 -2.47
CA ALA A 57 -4.43 12.39 -1.02
C ALA A 57 -5.65 11.56 -0.62
N LYS A 58 -5.45 10.59 0.30
CA LYS A 58 -6.50 9.69 0.79
C LYS A 58 -7.13 8.79 -0.28
N GLN A 59 -6.39 8.55 -1.36
CA GLN A 59 -6.82 7.74 -2.49
C GLN A 59 -5.68 6.83 -2.95
N TYR A 60 -5.78 5.53 -2.71
CA TYR A 60 -4.77 4.56 -3.12
C TYR A 60 -5.33 3.17 -3.36
N GLY A 61 -4.64 2.41 -4.20
CA GLY A 61 -4.87 0.99 -4.45
C GLY A 61 -3.64 0.15 -4.10
N LEU A 62 -3.86 -1.05 -3.59
CA LEU A 62 -2.82 -2.06 -3.32
C LEU A 62 -3.20 -3.38 -3.98
N LYS A 63 -2.20 -4.03 -4.57
CA LYS A 63 -2.26 -5.45 -4.95
C LYS A 63 -1.47 -6.28 -3.94
N LEU A 64 -2.12 -7.24 -3.32
CA LEU A 64 -1.58 -8.05 -2.22
C LEU A 64 -1.44 -9.52 -2.63
N GLN A 65 -0.34 -10.15 -2.25
CA GLN A 65 -0.14 -11.59 -2.39
C GLN A 65 0.03 -12.23 -1.01
N LYS A 66 -0.73 -13.28 -0.72
CA LYS A 66 -0.55 -14.04 0.54
C LYS A 66 0.82 -14.68 0.59
N LYS A 67 1.56 -14.48 1.68
CA LYS A 67 2.87 -15.09 1.91
C LYS A 67 2.78 -16.62 2.03
N THR A 68 1.69 -17.12 2.60
CA THR A 68 1.45 -18.56 2.80
C THR A 68 1.10 -19.30 1.51
N THR A 69 0.57 -18.61 0.49
CA THR A 69 0.16 -19.22 -0.77
C THR A 69 0.52 -18.29 -1.93
N PRO A 70 1.78 -18.30 -2.39
CA PRO A 70 2.26 -17.38 -3.42
C PRO A 70 1.64 -17.60 -4.80
N ASN A 71 1.01 -18.77 -5.04
CA ASN A 71 0.30 -19.08 -6.29
C ASN A 71 -1.21 -18.83 -6.23
N ALA A 72 -1.73 -18.29 -5.12
CA ALA A 72 -3.14 -17.93 -5.02
C ALA A 72 -3.44 -16.65 -5.81
N GLU A 73 -4.71 -16.47 -6.18
CA GLU A 73 -5.21 -15.21 -6.73
C GLU A 73 -4.85 -14.04 -5.79
N PRO A 74 -4.34 -12.92 -6.33
CA PRO A 74 -3.98 -11.76 -5.54
C PRO A 74 -5.23 -11.05 -4.99
N ASP A 75 -5.12 -10.53 -3.77
CA ASP A 75 -6.15 -9.73 -3.14
C ASP A 75 -5.95 -8.25 -3.52
N TYR A 76 -7.05 -7.50 -3.66
CA TYR A 76 -7.01 -6.10 -4.03
C TYR A 76 -7.63 -5.23 -2.94
N VAL A 77 -6.93 -4.16 -2.57
CA VAL A 77 -7.42 -3.15 -1.64
C VAL A 77 -7.53 -1.84 -2.38
N LEU A 78 -8.70 -1.19 -2.29
CA LEU A 78 -8.92 0.14 -2.80
C LEU A 78 -9.44 1.03 -1.66
N LYS A 79 -8.81 2.19 -1.48
CA LYS A 79 -9.20 3.20 -0.50
C LYS A 79 -9.39 4.51 -1.24
N VAL A 80 -10.62 5.01 -1.30
CA VAL A 80 -10.96 6.26 -1.97
C VAL A 80 -11.84 7.09 -1.03
N ARG A 81 -11.28 8.16 -0.47
CA ARG A 81 -12.03 9.05 0.42
C ARG A 81 -13.10 9.83 -0.35
N GLY A 82 -14.28 9.96 0.23
CA GLY A 82 -15.41 10.67 -0.38
C GLY A 82 -16.34 9.80 -1.23
N MET A 83 -15.99 8.53 -1.42
CA MET A 83 -16.84 7.54 -2.07
C MET A 83 -17.09 6.36 -1.14
N THR A 84 -18.34 5.89 -1.09
CA THR A 84 -18.66 4.62 -0.43
C THR A 84 -18.44 3.50 -1.43
N LEU A 85 -17.51 2.59 -1.13
CA LEU A 85 -17.25 1.39 -1.93
C LEU A 85 -18.34 0.35 -1.65
N ASN A 86 -19.55 0.61 -2.13
CA ASN A 86 -20.66 -0.33 -2.07
C ASN A 86 -20.70 -1.20 -3.34
N TRP A 87 -21.55 -2.24 -3.31
CA TRP A 87 -21.67 -3.17 -4.42
C TRP A 87 -22.01 -2.47 -5.75
N ASP A 88 -22.85 -1.42 -5.71
CA ASP A 88 -23.23 -0.63 -6.88
C ASP A 88 -22.05 0.11 -7.52
N VAL A 89 -21.24 0.79 -6.71
CA VAL A 89 -20.03 1.51 -7.17
C VAL A 89 -19.01 0.53 -7.77
N ILE A 90 -18.87 -0.66 -7.19
CA ILE A 90 -17.93 -1.66 -7.67
C ILE A 90 -18.41 -2.29 -8.99
N ASN A 91 -19.68 -2.72 -9.05
CA ASN A 91 -20.18 -3.53 -10.17
C ASN A 91 -20.80 -2.71 -11.31
N ASN A 92 -21.50 -1.61 -10.99
CA ASN A 92 -22.20 -0.81 -12.00
C ASN A 92 -21.37 0.41 -12.45
N GLN A 93 -20.58 1.01 -11.55
CA GLN A 93 -19.73 2.15 -11.88
C GLN A 93 -18.29 1.72 -12.21
N GLY A 94 -17.95 0.45 -11.97
CA GLY A 94 -16.67 -0.12 -12.35
C GLY A 94 -15.48 0.42 -11.55
N LEU A 95 -15.69 0.92 -10.34
CA LEU A 95 -14.61 1.40 -9.49
C LEU A 95 -13.90 0.22 -8.81
N CYS A 96 -13.02 -0.44 -9.58
CA CYS A 96 -12.16 -1.52 -9.14
C CYS A 96 -10.68 -1.13 -9.25
N TYR A 97 -9.79 -1.91 -8.63
CA TYR A 97 -8.34 -1.66 -8.67
C TYR A 97 -7.82 -1.45 -10.10
N GLU A 98 -8.21 -2.32 -11.04
CA GLU A 98 -7.75 -2.26 -12.42
C GLU A 98 -8.19 -0.98 -13.14
N ASN A 99 -9.43 -0.52 -12.93
CA ASN A 99 -9.91 0.71 -13.54
C ASN A 99 -9.34 1.96 -12.87
N PHE A 100 -9.16 1.92 -11.55
CA PHE A 100 -8.47 2.96 -10.80
C PHE A 100 -7.03 3.13 -11.31
N LYS A 101 -6.30 2.02 -11.46
CA LYS A 101 -4.94 2.01 -12.01
C LYS A 101 -4.86 2.63 -13.41
N LYS A 102 -5.83 2.34 -14.29
CA LYS A 102 -5.88 2.93 -15.64
C LYS A 102 -6.04 4.45 -15.62
N GLN A 103 -6.81 5.00 -14.68
CA GLN A 103 -7.05 6.44 -14.59
C GLN A 103 -5.87 7.21 -14.00
N PHE A 104 -5.19 6.66 -12.99
CA PHE A 104 -4.17 7.39 -12.23
C PHE A 104 -2.72 7.05 -12.60
N HIS A 105 -2.53 6.22 -13.63
CA HIS A 105 -1.30 5.87 -14.36
C HIS A 105 0.04 6.29 -13.74
N THR A 106 0.34 5.81 -12.54
CA THR A 106 1.70 5.75 -11.98
C THR A 106 1.86 4.43 -11.22
N PRO A 107 1.94 3.29 -11.93
CA PRO A 107 2.34 2.04 -11.30
C PRO A 107 3.83 2.18 -10.93
N ILE A 108 4.11 2.23 -9.63
CA ILE A 108 5.47 2.26 -9.14
C ILE A 108 5.90 0.81 -8.94
N PHE A 109 6.45 0.20 -9.99
CA PHE A 109 7.18 -1.06 -9.88
C PHE A 109 8.55 -0.74 -9.30
N LEU A 110 8.79 -1.24 -8.08
CA LEU A 110 10.06 -1.07 -7.39
C LEU A 110 10.73 -2.43 -7.27
N ASP A 111 12.03 -2.47 -7.52
CA ASP A 111 12.90 -3.62 -7.17
C ASP A 111 13.05 -3.78 -5.64
N HIS A 112 12.14 -3.20 -4.85
CA HIS A 112 12.20 -3.04 -3.41
C HIS A 112 10.85 -3.46 -2.80
N LEU A 113 10.88 -3.98 -1.58
CA LEU A 113 9.67 -4.39 -0.87
C LEU A 113 8.84 -3.18 -0.50
N LEU A 114 7.55 -3.27 -0.79
CA LEU A 114 6.54 -2.32 -0.34
C LEU A 114 6.03 -2.72 1.04
N LYS A 115 5.91 -1.74 1.92
CA LYS A 115 5.37 -1.92 3.27
C LYS A 115 4.41 -0.80 3.62
N MET A 116 3.30 -1.16 4.25
CA MET A 116 2.34 -0.23 4.82
C MET A 116 2.35 -0.37 6.34
N VAL A 117 2.45 0.76 7.03
CA VAL A 117 2.44 0.81 8.50
C VAL A 117 1.44 1.83 9.02
N LEU A 118 0.87 1.54 10.18
CA LEU A 118 -0.03 2.41 10.96
C LEU A 118 0.54 2.66 12.36
#